data_AF-A0A3Q3A0Z3-F1
#
_entry.id   AF-A0A3Q3A0Z3-F1
#
_cell.length_a   1.000
_cell.length_b   1.000
_cell.length_c   1.000
_cell.angle_alpha   90.00
_cell.angle_beta   90.00
_cell.angle_gamma   90.00
#
_symmetry.space_group_name_H-M   'P 1'
#
loop_
_entity.id
_entity.type
_entity.pdbx_description
1 polymer ?
#
loop_
_entity_poly.entity_id
_entity_poly.type
_entity_poly.pdbx_seq_one_letter_code
_entity_poly.pdbx_strand_id
1 'polypeptide(L)'
;MPCRKYISNDLREADVAAHQSGEGFKTISKQFGVHYFTLRKILHKWKTLKTAASFLRSGCLSKFTPRSNCGQRNSRPHLKAVKGVGQ
;
A
#
# COMPACT_ATOMS: atom_id res chain seq x y z
N MET A 1 -1.02 21.20 -9.35
CA MET A 1 -1.98 20.08 -9.09
C MET A 1 -2.13 19.95 -7.58
N PRO A 2 -3.33 20.00 -7.00
CA PRO A 2 -3.43 20.34 -5.58
C PRO A 2 -2.97 19.20 -4.67
N CYS A 3 -1.93 19.50 -3.89
CA CYS A 3 -1.45 18.71 -2.76
C CYS A 3 -2.59 18.52 -1.75
N ARG A 4 -3.00 17.26 -1.56
CA ARG A 4 -3.88 16.90 -0.45
C ARG A 4 -3.10 17.09 0.85
N LYS A 5 -3.55 18.00 1.70
CA LYS A 5 -3.12 18.09 3.10
C LYS A 5 -3.47 16.74 3.74
N TYR A 6 -2.45 15.92 3.95
CA TYR A 6 -2.60 14.57 4.48
C TYR A 6 -2.98 14.69 5.95
N ILE A 7 -4.10 14.09 6.33
CA ILE A 7 -4.50 13.95 7.73
C ILE A 7 -3.79 12.72 8.26
N SER A 8 -3.10 12.87 9.39
CA SER A 8 -2.39 11.76 10.05
C SER A 8 -3.34 10.61 10.37
N ASN A 9 -2.81 9.39 10.38
CA ASN A 9 -3.61 8.22 10.74
C ASN A 9 -4.10 8.30 12.19
N ASP A 10 -3.30 8.87 13.10
CA ASP A 10 -3.67 9.00 14.51
C ASP A 10 -4.94 9.84 14.70
N LEU A 11 -5.05 10.95 13.96
CA LEU A 11 -6.27 11.78 13.99
C LEU A 11 -7.49 11.01 13.47
N ARG A 12 -7.31 10.15 12.46
CA ARG A 12 -8.39 9.34 11.88
C ARG A 12 -8.88 8.26 12.85
N GLU A 13 -7.96 7.59 13.55
CA GLU A 13 -8.30 6.60 14.58
C GLU A 13 -9.00 7.28 15.76
N ALA A 14 -8.52 8.47 16.18
CA ALA A 14 -9.17 9.26 17.23
C ALA A 14 -10.58 9.72 16.83
N ASP A 15 -10.78 10.18 15.58
CA ASP A 15 -12.10 10.53 15.04
C ASP A 15 -13.06 9.33 15.06
N VAL A 16 -12.58 8.13 14.75
CA VAL A 16 -13.38 6.90 14.78
C VAL A 16 -13.72 6.48 16.21
N ALA A 17 -12.78 6.59 17.15
CA ALA A 17 -13.01 6.30 18.56
C ALA A 17 -14.07 7.24 19.16
N ALA A 18 -13.97 8.55 18.89
CA ALA A 18 -14.94 9.55 19.32
C ALA A 18 -16.36 9.24 18.78
N HIS A 19 -16.47 8.84 17.51
CA HIS A 19 -17.74 8.44 16.94
C HIS A 19 -18.29 7.14 17.53
N GLN A 20 -17.43 6.16 17.85
CA GLN A 20 -17.86 4.94 18.55
C GLN A 20 -18.37 5.22 19.96
N SER A 21 -17.84 6.26 20.63
CA SER A 21 -18.36 6.77 21.90
C SER A 21 -19.72 7.47 21.78
N GLY A 22 -20.23 7.66 20.56
CA GLY A 22 -21.51 8.34 20.31
C GLY A 22 -21.42 9.87 20.26
N GLU A 23 -20.22 10.45 20.17
CA GLU A 23 -20.08 11.89 20.03
C GLU A 23 -20.59 12.37 18.66
N GLY A 24 -21.30 13.49 18.65
CA GLY A 24 -21.82 14.09 17.43
C GLY A 24 -20.73 14.74 16.59
N PHE A 25 -20.89 14.74 15.26
CA PHE A 25 -19.91 15.28 14.32
C PHE A 25 -19.50 16.75 14.58
N LYS A 26 -20.40 17.57 15.14
CA LYS A 26 -20.12 18.97 15.46
C LYS A 26 -19.14 19.08 16.64
N THR A 27 -19.24 18.18 17.61
CA THR A 27 -18.35 18.11 18.78
C THR A 27 -16.97 17.64 18.35
N ILE A 28 -16.92 16.55 17.58
CA ILE A 28 -15.68 15.97 17.01
C ILE A 28 -14.93 17.01 16.16
N SER A 29 -15.65 17.72 15.29
CA SER A 29 -15.07 18.77 14.44
C SER A 29 -14.41 19.89 15.26
N LYS A 30 -14.98 20.25 16.42
CA LYS A 30 -14.43 21.26 17.32
C LYS A 30 -13.24 20.73 18.12
N GLN A 31 -13.29 19.48 18.56
CA GLN A 31 -12.20 18.84 19.31
C GLN A 31 -10.94 18.66 18.47
N PHE A 32 -11.06 18.09 17.27
CA PHE A 32 -9.91 17.76 16.42
C PHE A 32 -9.53 18.88 15.44
N GLY A 33 -10.32 19.95 15.36
CA GLY A 33 -10.13 21.02 14.38
C GLY A 33 -10.29 20.55 12.92
N VAL A 34 -10.90 19.38 12.72
CA VAL A 34 -11.12 18.80 11.39
C VAL A 34 -12.44 19.31 10.84
N HIS A 35 -12.43 19.69 9.57
CA HIS A 35 -13.66 20.16 8.92
C HIS A 35 -14.72 19.04 8.82
N TYR A 36 -15.99 19.38 9.10
CA TYR A 36 -17.13 18.44 9.11
C TYR A 36 -17.21 17.52 7.88
N PHE A 37 -16.98 18.06 6.68
CA PHE A 37 -17.02 17.26 5.45
C PHE A 37 -15.96 16.15 5.42
N THR A 38 -14.80 16.42 6.02
CA THR A 38 -13.72 15.45 6.10
C THR A 38 -14.06 14.33 7.07
N LEU A 39 -14.63 14.65 8.23
CA LEU A 39 -15.14 13.67 9.18
C LEU A 39 -16.14 12.73 8.50
N ARG A 40 -17.12 13.30 7.79
CA ARG A 40 -18.12 12.51 7.06
C ARG A 40 -17.49 11.55 6.06
N LYS A 41 -16.42 11.96 5.37
CA LYS A 41 -15.68 11.09 4.43
C LYS A 41 -14.89 9.99 5.12
N ILE A 42 -14.27 10.29 6.27
CA ILE A 42 -13.55 9.29 7.08
C ILE A 42 -14.54 8.23 7.57
N LEU A 43 -15.64 8.66 8.15
CA LEU A 43 -16.68 7.78 8.69
C LEU A 43 -17.41 6.96 7.64
N HIS A 44 -17.70 7.55 6.48
CA HIS A 44 -18.28 6.79 5.37
C HIS A 44 -17.32 5.70 4.88
N LYS A 45 -16.01 5.99 4.81
CA LYS A 45 -14.98 4.99 4.50
C LYS A 45 -14.84 3.94 5.60
N TRP A 46 -14.88 4.34 6.86
CA TRP A 46 -14.83 3.41 7.98
C TRP A 46 -16.04 2.47 7.98
N LYS A 47 -17.26 2.96 7.72
CA LYS A 47 -18.45 2.11 7.64
C LYS A 47 -18.36 1.05 6.53
N THR A 48 -17.67 1.37 5.43
CA THR A 48 -17.54 0.48 4.25
C THR A 48 -16.34 -0.46 4.34
N LEU A 49 -15.19 0.02 4.83
CA LEU A 49 -13.92 -0.71 4.87
C LEU A 49 -13.54 -1.22 6.26
N LYS A 50 -14.30 -0.84 7.30
CA LYS A 50 -14.05 -1.12 8.73
C LYS A 50 -12.63 -0.78 9.22
N THR A 51 -11.97 0.15 8.54
CA THR A 51 -10.57 0.53 8.79
C THR A 51 -10.45 2.06 8.80
N ALA A 52 -9.72 2.65 9.74
CA ALA A 52 -9.51 4.11 9.80
C ALA A 52 -8.26 4.58 9.03
N ALA A 53 -7.31 3.68 8.76
CA ALA A 53 -6.18 3.95 7.87
C ALA A 53 -6.64 4.33 6.45
N SER A 54 -6.00 5.35 5.86
CA SER A 54 -6.29 5.71 4.48
C SER A 54 -5.74 4.67 3.52
N PHE A 55 -6.62 3.94 2.83
CA PHE A 55 -6.21 3.10 1.71
C PHE A 55 -5.56 3.96 0.62
N LEU A 56 -4.39 3.51 0.14
CA LEU A 56 -3.83 3.97 -1.12
C LEU A 56 -4.92 3.88 -2.19
N ARG A 57 -5.00 4.90 -3.05
CA ARG A 57 -5.96 4.89 -4.15
C ARG A 57 -5.65 3.65 -4.99
N SER A 58 -6.56 2.67 -5.00
CA SER A 58 -6.44 1.53 -5.91
C SER A 58 -6.39 2.08 -7.33
N GLY A 59 -5.23 1.94 -7.98
CA GLY A 59 -4.91 2.64 -9.21
C GLY A 59 -3.57 2.22 -9.79
N CYS A 60 -3.64 1.24 -10.70
CA CYS A 60 -2.59 0.71 -11.57
C CYS A 60 -1.39 0.07 -10.87
N LEU A 61 -1.54 -1.21 -10.52
CA LEU A 61 -0.38 -2.10 -10.52
C LEU A 61 0.06 -2.24 -11.99
N SER A 62 0.97 -1.38 -12.44
CA SER A 62 1.65 -1.55 -13.72
C SER A 62 2.22 -2.96 -13.74
N LYS A 63 1.82 -3.75 -14.74
CA LYS A 63 2.08 -5.19 -14.85
C LYS A 63 3.51 -5.52 -14.41
N PHE A 64 3.68 -6.05 -13.20
CA PHE A 64 4.88 -6.81 -12.87
C PHE A 64 4.76 -8.13 -13.62
N THR A 65 5.14 -8.13 -14.89
CA THR A 65 5.49 -9.36 -15.57
C THR A 65 6.71 -9.92 -14.83
N PRO A 66 6.66 -11.14 -14.26
CA PRO A 66 7.88 -11.85 -13.96
C PRO A 66 8.53 -12.10 -15.32
N ARG A 67 9.61 -11.38 -15.62
CA ARG A 67 10.43 -11.70 -16.78
C ARG A 67 11.15 -13.00 -16.43
N SER A 68 10.43 -14.11 -16.60
CA SER A 68 11.01 -15.44 -16.55
C SER A 68 12.17 -15.44 -17.54
N ASN A 69 13.34 -15.81 -17.01
CA ASN A 69 14.62 -15.83 -17.69
C ASN A 69 14.55 -16.86 -18.83
N CYS A 70 14.02 -16.46 -19.98
CA CYS A 70 14.04 -17.26 -21.18
C CYS A 70 15.42 -17.14 -21.83
N GLY A 71 16.29 -18.07 -21.46
CA GLY A 71 17.52 -18.35 -22.18
C GLY A 71 18.77 -18.17 -21.34
N GLN A 72 19.27 -19.27 -20.77
CA GLN A 72 20.52 -19.90 -21.24
C GLN A 72 20.47 -21.40 -20.91
N ARG A 73 20.03 -22.19 -21.89
CA ARG A 73 20.35 -23.63 -21.98
C ARG A 73 21.71 -23.73 -22.67
N ASN A 74 22.78 -23.73 -21.89
CA ASN A 74 24.13 -23.87 -22.43
C ASN A 74 24.94 -24.85 -21.57
N SER A 75 24.42 -26.06 -21.36
CA SER A 75 25.28 -27.21 -21.04
C SER A 75 26.06 -27.60 -22.31
N ARG A 76 27.28 -27.09 -22.45
CA ARG A 76 28.29 -27.63 -23.38
C ARG A 76 29.55 -27.99 -22.59
N PRO A 77 29.80 -29.26 -22.28
CA PRO A 77 31.17 -29.71 -22.02
C PRO A 77 31.78 -30.08 -23.37
N HIS A 78 32.63 -29.22 -23.92
CA HIS A 78 33.57 -29.66 -24.95
C HIS A 78 34.93 -29.02 -24.69
N LEU A 79 35.70 -29.63 -23.79
CA LEU A 79 37.15 -29.55 -23.85
C LEU A 79 37.64 -30.93 -24.29
N LYS A 80 38.16 -31.00 -25.52
CA LYS A 80 38.97 -32.12 -26.00
C LYS A 80 40.44 -31.76 -25.85
N ALA A 81 41.23 -32.84 -25.79
CA ALA A 81 42.69 -32.94 -25.89
C ALA A 81 43.38 -32.95 -24.51
N VAL A 82 44.43 -33.75 -24.22
CA VAL A 82 45.47 -34.34 -25.08
C VAL A 82 45.94 -35.69 -24.49
N LYS A 83 46.41 -36.56 -25.38
CA LYS A 83 47.13 -37.85 -25.20
C LYS A 83 48.40 -37.72 -24.35
N GLY A 84 48.73 -38.69 -23.51
CA GLY A 84 50.04 -38.79 -22.83
C GLY A 84 50.34 -40.21 -22.33
N VAL A 85 51.41 -40.79 -22.87
CA VAL A 85 51.97 -42.13 -22.64
C VAL A 85 53.03 -42.08 -21.51
N GLY A 86 53.20 -43.18 -20.77
CA GLY A 86 54.39 -43.50 -19.94
C GLY A 86 54.11 -43.49 -18.43
N GLN A 87 54.48 -44.48 -17.62
CA GLN A 87 55.41 -45.61 -17.76
C GLN A 87 54.78 -46.89 -17.20
#